data_AF-A0A915YUB0-F1
#
_entry.id   AF-A0A915YUB0-F1
#
_cell.length_a   1.000
_cell.length_b   1.000
_cell.length_c   1.000
_cell.angle_alpha   90.00
_cell.angle_beta   90.00
_cell.angle_gamma   90.00
#
_symmetry.space_group_name_H-M   'P 1'
#
loop_
_entity.id
_entity.type
_entity.pdbx_description
1 polymer ?
#
loop_
_entity_poly.entity_id
_entity_poly.type
_entity_poly.pdbx_seq_one_letter_code
_entity_poly.pdbx_strand_id
1 'polypeptide(L)'
;MFDPTYSQLLDTNQELRGELQDEIFINKSNEKKIRSLVKELEQCYRTISIQDNTIIAHEKEIEKLKSEISDLRKQLRVLQQDKKFKDEVRSIQDGRIIELENKVGSLKARIWILIDKKISINALDMATTNLIANVNRGLDRIENHIRGVGTPMQNPANVIDGIRGSLNTIRVTLQNITAERDQYQNILNDTNNRERDLGNQLRDIRNQNLRFQRLLDESRVRVERTVRERDNAQGERDLAMLAYNNERQESCRWMFSYRDKDRRIQELLREKFAKQLLYQRNTNRLQQNTRQLQTNVQNQNNPLGNMADARRLPVLNLIAPILAKNKPYTGQEPPDDYLDRLIQSISFAQGHMTVLENANAGDFDDAVKCDIYKAQMGGKYLPVPAQDPYNGNANINTPATLRAWMRSHYQRETV
;
A
#
# COMPACT_ATOMS: atom_id res chain seq x y z
N MET A 1 -20.79 -53.28 -63.77
CA MET A 1 -19.32 -53.39 -63.72
C MET A 1 -18.85 -52.11 -63.03
N PHE A 2 -18.40 -52.20 -61.77
CA PHE A 2 -17.95 -51.00 -61.04
C PHE A 2 -16.63 -50.53 -61.65
N ASP A 3 -16.50 -49.21 -61.81
CA ASP A 3 -15.33 -48.55 -62.38
C ASP A 3 -14.07 -48.87 -61.54
N PRO A 4 -13.02 -49.50 -62.11
CA PRO A 4 -11.79 -49.85 -61.38
C PRO A 4 -11.14 -48.65 -60.69
N THR A 5 -11.31 -47.45 -61.24
CA THR A 5 -10.78 -46.21 -60.70
C THR A 5 -11.49 -45.81 -59.40
N TYR A 6 -12.78 -46.13 -59.26
CA TYR A 6 -13.56 -45.86 -58.05
C TYR A 6 -13.15 -46.79 -56.89
N SER A 7 -12.86 -48.06 -57.16
CA SER A 7 -12.37 -48.99 -56.13
C SER A 7 -10.98 -48.63 -55.62
N GLN A 8 -10.04 -48.26 -56.49
CA GLN A 8 -8.72 -47.77 -56.07
C GLN A 8 -8.81 -46.49 -55.22
N LEU A 9 -9.72 -45.58 -55.57
CA LEU A 9 -9.96 -44.37 -54.80
C LEU A 9 -10.51 -44.68 -53.40
N LEU A 10 -11.36 -45.71 -53.28
CA LEU A 10 -11.93 -46.14 -52.00
C LEU A 10 -10.86 -46.74 -51.09
N ASP A 11 -10.02 -47.63 -51.62
CA ASP A 11 -8.93 -48.29 -50.88
C ASP A 11 -7.91 -47.27 -50.36
N THR A 12 -7.48 -46.32 -51.21
CA THR A 12 -6.60 -45.22 -50.81
C THR A 12 -7.24 -44.31 -49.76
N ASN A 13 -8.55 -44.04 -49.85
CA ASN A 13 -9.25 -43.26 -48.82
C ASN A 13 -9.28 -43.99 -47.47
N GLN A 14 -9.38 -45.31 -47.49
CA GLN A 14 -9.37 -46.15 -46.29
C GLN A 14 -7.98 -46.20 -45.64
N GLU A 15 -6.93 -46.32 -46.45
CA GLU A 15 -5.53 -46.27 -46.00
C GLU A 15 -5.19 -44.90 -45.37
N LEU A 16 -5.54 -43.80 -46.05
CA LEU A 16 -5.38 -42.44 -45.53
C LEU A 16 -6.13 -42.21 -44.21
N ARG A 17 -7.32 -42.82 -44.04
CA ARG A 17 -8.06 -42.78 -42.77
C ARG A 17 -7.36 -43.54 -41.65
N GLY A 18 -6.68 -44.65 -41.97
CA GLY A 18 -5.85 -45.40 -41.04
C GLY A 18 -4.63 -44.60 -40.59
N GLU A 19 -3.86 -44.07 -41.55
CA GLU A 19 -2.69 -43.21 -41.28
C GLU A 19 -3.06 -41.99 -40.45
N LEU A 20 -4.18 -41.33 -40.78
CA LEU A 20 -4.67 -40.18 -40.03
C LEU A 20 -5.03 -40.54 -38.58
N GLN A 21 -5.59 -41.73 -38.34
CA GLN A 21 -5.87 -42.21 -36.97
C GLN A 21 -4.60 -42.47 -36.18
N ASP A 22 -3.61 -43.10 -36.79
CA ASP A 22 -2.32 -43.37 -36.14
C ASP A 22 -1.60 -42.06 -35.80
N GLU A 23 -1.62 -41.09 -36.70
CA GLU A 23 -1.03 -39.76 -36.47
C GLU A 23 -1.77 -39.00 -35.34
N ILE A 24 -3.12 -39.09 -35.28
CA ILE A 24 -3.91 -38.54 -34.17
C ILE A 24 -3.52 -39.21 -32.84
N PHE A 25 -3.32 -40.53 -32.84
CA PHE A 25 -2.93 -41.26 -31.64
C PHE A 25 -1.52 -40.84 -31.16
N ILE A 26 -0.56 -40.75 -32.08
CA ILE A 26 0.80 -40.27 -31.80
C ILE A 26 0.75 -38.84 -31.27
N ASN A 27 -0.01 -37.94 -31.90
CA ASN A 27 -0.16 -36.56 -31.45
C ASN A 27 -0.75 -36.46 -30.04
N LYS A 28 -1.78 -37.25 -29.71
CA LYS A 28 -2.32 -37.32 -28.34
C LYS A 28 -1.28 -37.79 -27.32
N SER A 29 -0.43 -38.75 -27.70
CA SER A 29 0.66 -39.24 -26.84
C SER A 29 1.72 -38.17 -26.62
N ASN A 30 2.16 -37.50 -27.69
CA ASN A 30 3.11 -36.40 -27.65
C ASN A 30 2.57 -35.22 -26.84
N GLU A 31 1.30 -34.89 -26.98
CA GLU A 31 0.64 -33.83 -26.20
C GLU A 31 0.71 -34.12 -24.70
N LYS A 32 0.48 -35.36 -24.27
CA LYS A 32 0.64 -35.76 -22.85
C LYS A 32 2.09 -35.60 -22.39
N LYS A 33 3.06 -35.99 -23.21
CA LYS A 33 4.49 -35.87 -22.92
C LYS A 33 4.91 -34.41 -22.78
N ILE A 34 4.46 -33.55 -23.69
CA ILE A 34 4.67 -32.10 -23.64
C ILE A 34 4.08 -31.53 -22.35
N ARG A 35 2.83 -31.88 -22.00
CA ARG A 35 2.22 -31.41 -20.75
C ARG A 35 3.00 -31.85 -19.49
N SER A 36 3.59 -33.04 -19.49
CA SER A 36 4.44 -33.51 -18.39
C SER A 36 5.72 -32.68 -18.28
N LEU A 37 6.43 -32.50 -19.40
CA LEU A 37 7.66 -31.71 -19.45
C LEU A 37 7.43 -30.25 -19.06
N VAL A 38 6.30 -29.66 -19.45
CA VAL A 38 5.93 -28.30 -19.04
C VAL A 38 5.78 -28.21 -17.53
N LYS A 39 5.14 -29.20 -16.87
CA LYS A 39 5.04 -29.23 -15.40
C LYS A 39 6.40 -29.36 -14.72
N GLU A 40 7.27 -30.23 -15.24
CA GLU A 40 8.63 -30.39 -14.72
C GLU A 40 9.46 -29.11 -14.86
N LEU A 41 9.35 -28.41 -16.00
CA LEU A 41 9.97 -27.11 -16.21
C LEU A 41 9.46 -26.06 -15.23
N GLU A 42 8.14 -25.96 -15.03
CA GLU A 42 7.56 -25.05 -14.04
C GLU A 42 8.06 -25.33 -12.61
N GLN A 43 8.17 -26.61 -12.23
CA GLN A 43 8.72 -27.02 -10.94
C GLN A 43 10.20 -26.60 -10.81
N CYS A 44 10.98 -26.77 -11.88
CA CYS A 44 12.38 -26.38 -11.94
C CYS A 44 12.54 -24.85 -11.76
N TYR A 45 11.75 -24.06 -12.49
CA TYR A 45 11.74 -22.59 -12.35
C TYR A 45 11.40 -22.14 -10.93
N ARG A 46 10.42 -22.77 -10.27
CA ARG A 46 10.09 -22.47 -8.86
C ARG A 46 11.26 -22.75 -7.94
N THR A 47 11.95 -23.87 -8.14
CA THR A 47 13.10 -24.26 -7.32
C THR A 47 14.26 -23.28 -7.50
N ILE A 48 14.59 -22.93 -8.74
CA ILE A 48 15.62 -21.94 -9.06
C ILE A 48 15.30 -20.60 -8.41
N SER A 49 14.05 -20.13 -8.52
CA SER A 49 13.64 -18.87 -7.91
C SER A 49 13.77 -18.86 -6.37
N ILE A 50 13.46 -19.97 -5.70
CA ILE A 50 13.66 -20.10 -4.25
C ILE A 50 15.16 -20.08 -3.91
N GLN A 51 15.98 -20.77 -4.69
CA GLN A 51 17.43 -20.82 -4.49
C GLN A 51 18.08 -19.44 -4.70
N ASP A 52 17.69 -18.71 -5.74
CA ASP A 52 18.19 -17.35 -6.00
C ASP A 52 17.91 -16.40 -4.83
N ASN A 53 16.68 -16.43 -4.29
CA ASN A 53 16.33 -15.63 -3.12
C ASN A 53 17.18 -16.00 -1.90
N THR A 54 17.50 -17.30 -1.74
CA THR A 54 18.36 -17.78 -0.66
C THR A 54 19.81 -17.33 -0.84
N ILE A 55 20.33 -17.35 -2.07
CA ILE A 55 21.66 -16.86 -2.41
C ILE A 55 21.77 -15.36 -2.09
N ILE A 56 20.79 -14.55 -2.51
CA ILE A 56 20.75 -13.11 -2.22
C ILE A 56 20.76 -12.85 -0.71
N ALA A 57 20.06 -13.67 0.08
CA ALA A 57 20.06 -13.54 1.54
C ALA A 57 21.46 -13.85 2.13
N HIS A 58 22.10 -14.94 1.70
CA HIS A 58 23.45 -15.29 2.14
C HIS A 58 24.50 -14.25 1.70
N GLU A 59 24.39 -13.67 0.51
CA GLU A 59 25.29 -12.60 0.04
C GLU A 59 25.23 -11.37 0.95
N LYS A 60 24.02 -10.97 1.39
CA LYS A 60 23.86 -9.88 2.36
C LYS A 60 24.51 -10.18 3.70
N GLU A 61 24.38 -11.42 4.17
CA GLU A 61 24.99 -11.86 5.43
C GLU A 61 26.52 -11.91 5.35
N ILE A 62 27.07 -12.41 4.25
CA ILE A 62 28.52 -12.37 3.98
C ILE A 62 29.05 -10.93 4.01
N GLU A 63 28.33 -9.99 3.43
CA GLU A 63 28.78 -8.61 3.37
C GLU A 63 28.72 -7.92 4.74
N LYS A 64 27.73 -8.26 5.57
CA LYS A 64 27.69 -7.88 6.98
C LYS A 64 28.89 -8.45 7.74
N LEU A 65 29.15 -9.76 7.62
CA LEU A 65 30.27 -10.42 8.30
C LEU A 65 31.63 -9.85 7.87
N LYS A 66 31.81 -9.51 6.59
CA LYS A 66 33.02 -8.82 6.12
C LYS A 66 33.21 -7.47 6.82
N SER A 67 32.14 -6.70 6.99
CA SER A 67 32.21 -5.41 7.69
C SER A 67 32.62 -5.58 9.16
N GLU A 68 32.04 -6.56 9.87
CA GLU A 68 32.39 -6.86 11.26
C GLU A 68 33.86 -7.35 11.38
N ILE A 69 34.32 -8.22 10.49
CA ILE A 69 35.74 -8.66 10.45
C ILE A 69 36.68 -7.48 10.21
N SER A 70 36.29 -6.54 9.34
CA SER A 70 37.09 -5.33 9.07
C SER A 70 37.23 -4.47 10.32
N ASP A 71 36.13 -4.27 11.06
CA ASP A 71 36.15 -3.46 12.27
C ASP A 71 36.90 -4.14 13.42
N LEU A 72 36.72 -5.45 13.61
CA LEU A 72 37.52 -6.23 14.57
C LEU A 72 39.01 -6.17 14.25
N ARG A 73 39.40 -6.23 12.98
CA ARG A 73 40.80 -6.06 12.55
C ARG A 73 41.35 -4.67 12.88
N LYS A 74 40.55 -3.61 12.74
CA LYS A 74 40.96 -2.25 13.13
C LYS A 74 41.17 -2.16 14.63
N GLN A 75 40.22 -2.68 15.43
CA GLN A 75 40.34 -2.70 16.89
C GLN A 75 41.58 -3.47 17.36
N LEU A 76 41.85 -4.62 16.76
CA LEU A 76 43.04 -5.42 17.09
C LEU A 76 44.34 -4.66 16.84
N ARG A 77 44.45 -3.91 15.74
CA ARG A 77 45.64 -3.07 15.49
C ARG A 77 45.83 -2.00 16.55
N VAL A 78 44.76 -1.35 16.98
CA VAL A 78 44.81 -0.33 18.04
C VAL A 78 45.29 -0.96 19.35
N LEU A 79 44.73 -2.11 19.73
CA LEU A 79 45.13 -2.82 20.95
C LEU A 79 46.59 -3.30 20.90
N GLN A 80 47.08 -3.74 19.74
CA GLN A 80 48.48 -4.10 19.56
C GLN A 80 49.41 -2.90 19.73
N GLN A 81 49.03 -1.73 19.20
CA GLN A 81 49.82 -0.51 19.35
C GLN A 81 49.83 -0.03 20.81
N ASP A 82 48.68 -0.09 21.50
CA ASP A 82 48.57 0.24 22.92
C ASP A 82 49.43 -0.70 23.78
N LYS A 83 49.40 -2.01 23.50
CA LYS A 83 50.27 -2.98 24.18
C LYS A 83 51.75 -2.62 23.99
N LYS A 84 52.18 -2.34 22.76
CA LYS A 84 53.57 -1.96 22.46
C LYS A 84 53.98 -0.69 23.21
N PHE A 85 53.11 0.31 23.24
CA PHE A 85 53.34 1.54 24.00
C PHE A 85 53.47 1.27 25.51
N LYS A 86 52.59 0.44 26.08
CA LYS A 86 52.66 0.05 27.49
C LYS A 86 53.94 -0.72 27.83
N ASP A 87 54.38 -1.62 26.96
CA ASP A 87 55.62 -2.37 27.14
C ASP A 87 56.85 -1.43 27.12
N GLU A 88 56.86 -0.43 26.23
CA GLU A 88 57.91 0.58 26.16
C GLU A 88 57.93 1.49 27.41
N VAL A 89 56.77 1.97 27.86
CA VAL A 89 56.63 2.74 29.11
C VAL A 89 57.11 1.92 30.30
N ARG A 90 56.76 0.64 30.37
CA ARG A 90 57.20 -0.27 31.43
C ARG A 90 58.73 -0.41 31.45
N SER A 91 59.35 -0.58 30.28
CA SER A 91 60.81 -0.64 30.18
C SER A 91 61.50 0.63 30.68
N ILE A 92 60.94 1.81 30.36
CA ILE A 92 61.44 3.10 30.87
C ILE A 92 61.29 3.19 32.39
N GLN A 93 60.15 2.75 32.93
CA GLN A 93 59.91 2.74 34.38
C GLN A 93 60.88 1.80 35.11
N ASP A 94 61.08 0.58 34.60
CA ASP A 94 62.00 -0.40 35.18
C ASP A 94 63.44 0.17 35.21
N GLY A 95 63.89 0.81 34.13
CA GLY A 95 65.20 1.48 34.10
C GLY A 95 65.32 2.60 35.15
N ARG A 96 64.25 3.36 35.36
CA ARG A 96 64.22 4.45 36.36
C ARG A 96 64.17 3.92 37.79
N ILE A 97 63.51 2.78 38.03
CA ILE A 97 63.54 2.08 39.31
C ILE A 97 64.97 1.65 39.64
N ILE A 98 65.66 1.00 38.70
CA ILE A 98 67.06 0.58 38.90
C ILE A 98 67.96 1.79 39.20
N GLU A 99 67.78 2.90 38.48
CA GLU A 99 68.54 4.14 38.75
C GLU A 99 68.28 4.68 40.16
N LEU A 100 67.01 4.69 40.59
CA LEU A 100 66.62 5.13 41.93
C LEU A 100 67.15 4.19 43.01
N GLU A 101 67.09 2.88 42.81
CA GLU A 101 67.66 1.87 43.71
C GLU A 101 69.18 2.07 43.88
N ASN A 102 69.90 2.30 42.78
CA ASN A 102 71.32 2.62 42.81
C ASN A 102 71.61 3.91 43.58
N LYS A 103 70.82 4.97 43.37
CA LYS A 103 70.94 6.24 44.13
C LYS A 103 70.67 6.04 45.61
N VAL A 104 69.62 5.29 45.96
CA VAL A 104 69.32 4.94 47.36
C VAL A 104 70.46 4.14 47.97
N GLY A 105 71.04 3.19 47.24
CA GLY A 105 72.23 2.45 47.66
C GLY A 105 73.42 3.37 47.94
N SER A 106 73.73 4.29 47.02
CA SER A 106 74.78 5.29 47.20
C SER A 106 74.52 6.21 48.41
N LEU A 107 73.28 6.69 48.58
CA LEU A 107 72.89 7.50 49.72
C LEU A 107 73.02 6.74 51.04
N LYS A 108 72.59 5.48 51.09
CA LYS A 108 72.78 4.62 52.26
C LYS A 108 74.26 4.49 52.61
N ALA A 109 75.12 4.24 51.63
CA ALA A 109 76.57 4.17 51.85
C ALA A 109 77.14 5.49 52.38
N ARG A 110 76.72 6.62 51.80
CA ARG A 110 77.14 7.96 52.26
C ARG A 110 76.66 8.27 53.67
N ILE A 111 75.41 7.93 54.01
CA ILE A 111 74.88 8.05 55.38
C ILE A 111 75.72 7.23 56.35
N TRP A 112 76.09 6.01 55.96
CA TRP A 112 76.93 5.14 56.78
C TRP A 112 78.31 5.76 57.04
N ILE A 113 78.96 6.29 56.01
CA ILE A 113 80.24 7.02 56.13
C ILE A 113 80.08 8.24 57.05
N LEU A 114 78.99 9.00 56.93
CA LEU A 114 78.73 10.16 57.79
C LEU A 114 78.50 9.78 59.25
N ILE A 115 77.82 8.66 59.52
CA ILE A 115 77.61 8.15 60.87
C ILE A 115 78.95 7.73 61.49
N ASP A 116 79.76 6.98 60.76
CA ASP A 116 81.11 6.57 61.20
C ASP A 116 82.01 7.79 61.47
N LYS A 117 82.03 8.77 60.53
CA LYS A 117 82.74 10.04 60.72
C LYS A 117 82.20 10.85 61.90
N LYS A 118 80.89 10.85 62.18
CA LYS A 118 80.32 11.53 63.36
C LYS A 118 80.83 10.90 64.67
N ILE A 119 80.94 9.57 64.72
CA ILE A 119 81.57 8.85 65.84
C ILE A 119 83.06 9.25 65.95
N SER A 120 83.76 9.35 64.81
CA SER A 120 85.14 9.83 64.75
C SER A 120 85.28 11.29 65.23
N ILE A 121 84.34 12.19 64.88
CA ILE A 121 84.31 13.57 65.36
C ILE A 121 84.12 13.63 66.88
N ASN A 122 83.23 12.80 67.46
CA ASN A 122 83.08 12.73 68.91
C ASN A 122 84.37 12.22 69.60
N ALA A 123 85.07 11.26 68.98
CA ALA A 123 86.37 10.79 69.46
C ALA A 123 87.47 11.87 69.31
N LEU A 124 87.45 12.63 68.21
CA LEU A 124 88.33 13.75 67.94
C LEU A 124 88.07 14.93 68.87
N ASP A 125 86.81 15.18 69.25
CA ASP A 125 86.40 16.21 70.21
C ASP A 125 86.94 15.87 71.61
N MET A 126 86.82 14.60 72.05
CA MET A 126 87.46 14.13 73.27
C MET A 126 89.00 14.21 73.21
N ALA A 127 89.62 13.83 72.08
CA ALA A 127 91.07 13.91 71.91
C ALA A 127 91.58 15.36 71.91
N THR A 128 90.87 16.27 71.23
CA THR A 128 91.20 17.70 71.17
C THR A 128 90.99 18.36 72.53
N THR A 129 89.93 18.00 73.25
CA THR A 129 89.69 18.43 74.63
C THR A 129 90.83 18.02 75.56
N ASN A 130 91.32 16.78 75.44
CA ASN A 130 92.47 16.30 76.21
C ASN A 130 93.76 17.04 75.86
N LEU A 131 94.02 17.34 74.58
CA LEU A 131 95.17 18.13 74.15
C LEU A 131 95.11 19.57 74.67
N ILE A 132 93.94 20.21 74.61
CA ILE A 132 93.72 21.56 75.18
C ILE A 132 93.94 21.54 76.70
N ALA A 133 93.43 20.53 77.40
CA ALA A 133 93.64 20.37 78.84
C ALA A 133 95.14 20.20 79.18
N ASN A 134 95.90 19.48 78.36
CA ASN A 134 97.35 19.34 78.53
C ASN A 134 98.11 20.66 78.28
N VAL A 135 97.70 21.43 77.26
CA VAL A 135 98.23 22.77 77.02
C VAL A 135 97.96 23.67 78.23
N ASN A 136 96.72 23.71 78.73
CA ASN A 136 96.36 24.54 79.89
C ASN A 136 97.14 24.14 81.14
N ARG A 137 97.23 22.85 81.47
CA ARG A 137 98.06 22.36 82.61
C ARG A 137 99.54 22.73 82.46
N GLY A 138 100.07 22.67 81.23
CA GLY A 138 101.44 23.07 80.94
C GLY A 138 101.65 24.57 81.16
N LEU A 139 100.71 25.40 80.69
CA LEU A 139 100.73 26.86 80.90
C LEU A 139 100.60 27.23 82.38
N ASP A 140 99.70 26.58 83.13
CA ASP A 140 99.53 26.81 84.57
C ASP A 140 100.83 26.51 85.34
N ARG A 141 101.56 25.46 84.94
CA ARG A 141 102.87 25.13 85.54
C ARG A 141 103.92 26.20 85.27
N ILE A 142 103.95 26.74 84.05
CA ILE A 142 104.85 27.83 83.68
C ILE A 142 104.48 29.11 84.43
N GLU A 143 103.19 29.44 84.51
CA GLU A 143 102.67 30.62 85.21
C GLU A 143 103.03 30.59 86.71
N ASN A 144 102.80 29.46 87.39
CA ASN A 144 103.15 29.29 88.80
C ASN A 144 104.66 29.43 89.05
N HIS A 145 105.48 28.89 88.14
CA HIS A 145 106.94 29.01 88.22
C HIS A 145 107.41 30.47 88.09
N ILE A 146 106.84 31.24 87.15
CA ILE A 146 107.19 32.66 86.95
C ILE A 146 106.78 33.51 88.15
N ARG A 147 105.63 33.22 88.77
CA ARG A 147 105.14 33.93 89.96
C ARG A 147 105.89 33.59 91.25
N GLY A 148 106.77 32.58 91.23
CA GLY A 148 107.48 32.11 92.42
C GLY A 148 106.57 31.42 93.44
N VAL A 149 105.41 30.91 92.99
CA VAL A 149 104.41 30.24 93.84
C VAL A 149 104.50 28.72 93.62
N GLY A 150 104.72 27.96 94.70
CA GLY A 150 104.83 26.49 94.64
C GLY A 150 106.27 25.98 94.44
N THR A 151 106.41 24.71 94.04
CA THR A 151 107.73 24.07 93.84
C THR A 151 108.40 24.56 92.55
N PRO A 152 109.73 24.80 92.55
CA PRO A 152 110.46 25.18 91.33
C PRO A 152 110.28 24.14 90.22
N MET A 153 109.97 24.60 89.00
CA MET A 153 109.71 23.74 87.86
C MET A 153 110.98 22.97 87.46
N GLN A 154 110.90 21.64 87.47
CA GLN A 154 111.98 20.79 86.99
C GLN A 154 111.84 20.51 85.50
N ASN A 155 112.91 20.75 84.75
CA ASN A 155 113.04 20.50 83.32
C ASN A 155 112.00 21.25 82.43
N PRO A 156 112.05 22.60 82.41
CA PRO A 156 111.09 23.45 81.68
C PRO A 156 110.98 23.14 80.18
N ALA A 157 112.08 22.69 79.55
CA ALA A 157 112.11 22.33 78.14
C ALA A 157 111.06 21.27 77.80
N ASN A 158 110.90 20.24 78.64
CA ASN A 158 109.94 19.16 78.42
C ASN A 158 108.48 19.64 78.48
N VAL A 159 108.17 20.61 79.35
CA VAL A 159 106.82 21.18 79.45
C VAL A 159 106.50 22.00 78.20
N ILE A 160 107.46 22.82 77.74
CA ILE A 160 107.33 23.63 76.53
C ILE A 160 107.20 22.76 75.28
N ASP A 161 107.99 21.69 75.17
CA ASP A 161 107.92 20.75 74.04
C ASP A 161 106.60 19.96 74.03
N GLY A 162 106.07 19.58 75.21
CA GLY A 162 104.75 18.95 75.32
C GLY A 162 103.60 19.87 74.89
N ILE A 163 103.65 21.15 75.27
CA ILE A 163 102.68 22.17 74.81
C ILE A 163 102.79 22.35 73.30
N ARG A 164 104.00 22.49 72.77
CA ARG A 164 104.27 22.66 71.34
C ARG A 164 103.75 21.46 70.53
N GLY A 165 103.99 20.24 71.00
CA GLY A 165 103.47 19.01 70.39
C GLY A 165 101.95 18.98 70.36
N SER A 166 101.31 19.32 71.48
CA SER A 166 99.84 19.36 71.58
C SER A 166 99.23 20.42 70.66
N LEU A 167 99.81 21.63 70.60
CA LEU A 167 99.38 22.71 69.71
C LEU A 167 99.56 22.36 68.23
N ASN A 168 100.66 21.69 67.86
CA ASN A 168 100.88 21.23 66.48
C ASN A 168 99.83 20.21 66.05
N THR A 169 99.48 19.27 66.92
CA THR A 169 98.42 18.29 66.65
C THR A 169 97.05 18.96 66.48
N ILE A 170 96.69 19.89 67.36
CA ILE A 170 95.44 20.68 67.25
C ILE A 170 95.40 21.44 65.92
N ARG A 171 96.51 22.07 65.51
CA ARG A 171 96.60 22.83 64.26
C ARG A 171 96.33 21.96 63.04
N VAL A 172 96.94 20.78 62.95
CA VAL A 172 96.73 19.85 61.82
C VAL A 172 95.29 19.36 61.77
N THR A 173 94.70 19.03 62.93
CA THR A 173 93.29 18.63 63.03
C THR A 173 92.34 19.71 62.51
N LEU A 174 92.56 20.97 62.88
CA LEU A 174 91.72 22.10 62.42
C LEU A 174 91.83 22.32 60.91
N GLN A 175 93.01 22.13 60.32
CA GLN A 175 93.20 22.21 58.87
C GLN A 175 92.38 21.13 58.14
N ASN A 176 92.42 19.89 58.63
CA ASN A 176 91.65 18.79 58.05
C ASN A 176 90.15 19.01 58.14
N ILE A 177 89.64 19.47 59.30
CA ILE A 177 88.20 19.80 59.48
C ILE A 177 87.76 20.90 58.52
N THR A 178 88.60 21.92 58.31
CA THR A 178 88.29 23.03 57.40
C THR A 178 88.18 22.53 55.96
N ALA A 179 89.09 21.68 55.52
CA ALA A 179 89.05 21.08 54.19
C ALA A 179 87.81 20.19 53.98
N GLU A 180 87.45 19.37 54.98
CA GLU A 180 86.22 18.56 54.91
C GLU A 180 84.96 19.43 54.84
N ARG A 181 84.90 20.52 55.61
CA ARG A 181 83.78 21.47 55.57
C ARG A 181 83.60 22.07 54.18
N ASP A 182 84.68 22.47 53.51
CA ASP A 182 84.61 23.03 52.17
C ASP A 182 84.12 22.00 51.14
N GLN A 183 84.53 20.74 51.28
CA GLN A 183 84.01 19.65 50.44
C GLN A 183 82.49 19.46 50.63
N TYR A 184 82.00 19.47 51.87
CA TYR A 184 80.56 19.37 52.12
C TYR A 184 79.78 20.56 51.57
N GLN A 185 80.34 21.77 51.68
CA GLN A 185 79.71 22.97 51.14
C GLN A 185 79.54 22.88 49.61
N ASN A 186 80.55 22.37 48.92
CA ASN A 186 80.49 22.17 47.46
C ASN A 186 79.42 21.15 47.06
N ILE A 187 79.33 20.03 47.77
CA ILE A 187 78.30 19.01 47.55
C ILE A 187 76.90 19.57 47.76
N LEU A 188 76.71 20.37 48.82
CA LEU A 188 75.43 20.99 49.13
C LEU A 188 75.00 21.95 48.02
N ASN A 189 75.92 22.77 47.52
CA ASN A 189 75.66 23.71 46.44
C ASN A 189 75.27 22.99 45.15
N ASP A 190 75.97 21.91 44.79
CA ASP A 190 75.64 21.08 43.62
C ASP A 190 74.24 20.46 43.73
N THR A 191 73.92 19.93 44.90
CA THR A 191 72.60 19.34 45.18
C THR A 191 71.48 20.38 45.03
N ASN A 192 71.66 21.58 45.60
CA ASN A 192 70.69 22.68 45.49
C ASN A 192 70.48 23.14 44.04
N ASN A 193 71.53 23.17 43.23
CA ASN A 193 71.42 23.50 41.81
C ASN A 193 70.61 22.43 41.07
N ARG A 194 70.86 21.15 41.37
CA ARG A 194 70.14 20.05 40.73
C ARG A 194 68.65 20.02 41.10
N GLU A 195 68.30 20.32 42.35
CA GLU A 195 66.90 20.45 42.76
C GLU A 195 66.17 21.55 42.00
N ARG A 196 66.83 22.70 41.81
CA ARG A 196 66.27 23.82 41.05
C ARG A 196 66.00 23.45 39.59
N ASP A 197 66.94 22.76 38.95
CA ASP A 197 66.80 22.29 37.57
C ASP A 197 65.64 21.29 37.43
N LEU A 198 65.55 20.31 38.32
CA LEU A 198 64.42 19.37 38.36
C LEU A 198 63.08 20.08 38.60
N GLY A 199 63.05 21.09 39.47
CA GLY A 199 61.87 21.91 39.72
C GLY A 199 61.40 22.67 38.47
N ASN A 200 62.33 23.20 37.67
CA ASN A 200 62.01 23.85 36.41
C ASN A 200 61.46 22.86 35.38
N GLN A 201 62.09 21.69 35.22
CA GLN A 201 61.61 20.64 34.31
C GLN A 201 60.19 20.18 34.65
N LEU A 202 59.88 20.00 35.95
CA LEU A 202 58.53 19.65 36.39
C LEU A 202 57.50 20.73 36.05
N ARG A 203 57.87 22.00 36.17
CA ARG A 203 57.01 23.12 35.80
C ARG A 203 56.73 23.13 34.29
N ASP A 204 57.73 22.86 33.47
CA ASP A 204 57.58 22.81 32.01
C ASP A 204 56.68 21.66 31.56
N ILE A 205 56.87 20.47 32.13
CA ILE A 205 56.01 19.30 31.85
C ILE A 205 54.56 19.60 32.24
N ARG A 206 54.33 20.22 33.41
CA ARG A 206 52.98 20.63 33.83
C ARG A 206 52.35 21.60 32.83
N ASN A 207 53.11 22.56 32.33
CA ASN A 207 52.63 23.52 31.32
C ASN A 207 52.29 22.83 29.98
N GLN A 208 53.09 21.85 29.56
CA GLN A 208 52.79 21.06 28.36
C GLN A 208 51.50 20.25 28.52
N ASN A 209 51.32 19.58 29.66
CA ASN A 209 50.09 18.83 29.95
C ASN A 209 48.85 19.73 29.94
N LEU A 210 48.95 20.94 30.49
CA LEU A 210 47.84 21.92 30.43
C LEU A 210 47.51 22.32 28.99
N ARG A 211 48.50 22.44 28.10
CA ARG A 211 48.26 22.71 26.68
C ARG A 211 47.59 21.53 25.99
N PHE A 212 48.04 20.31 26.24
CA PHE A 212 47.42 19.11 25.68
C PHE A 212 45.96 18.96 26.13
N GLN A 213 45.68 19.24 27.41
CA GLN A 213 44.31 19.20 27.93
C GLN A 213 43.39 20.17 27.19
N ARG A 214 43.84 21.41 26.97
CA ARG A 214 43.06 22.41 26.21
C ARG A 214 42.79 21.95 24.77
N LEU A 215 43.78 21.36 24.10
CA LEU A 215 43.61 20.85 22.74
C LEU A 215 42.60 19.70 22.67
N LEU A 216 42.59 18.83 23.68
CA LEU A 216 41.60 17.75 23.79
C LEU A 216 40.19 18.31 23.99
N ASP A 217 40.03 19.29 24.88
CA ASP A 217 38.75 19.94 25.15
C ASP A 217 38.23 20.66 23.89
N GLU A 218 39.08 21.40 23.18
CA GLU A 218 38.73 22.02 21.91
C GLU A 218 38.32 21.00 20.84
N SER A 219 39.06 19.89 20.73
CA SER A 219 38.72 18.81 19.79
C SER A 219 37.36 18.20 20.11
N ARG A 220 37.07 17.98 21.40
CA ARG A 220 35.78 17.46 21.86
C ARG A 220 34.64 18.41 21.48
N VAL A 221 34.80 19.70 21.75
CA VAL A 221 33.80 20.73 21.37
C VAL A 221 33.59 20.77 19.86
N ARG A 222 34.65 20.64 19.05
CA ARG A 222 34.53 20.56 17.58
C ARG A 222 33.71 19.35 17.15
N VAL A 223 33.98 18.17 17.70
CA VAL A 223 33.22 16.95 17.39
C VAL A 223 31.75 17.12 17.77
N GLU A 224 31.45 17.60 18.97
CA GLU A 224 30.08 17.85 19.44
C GLU A 224 29.33 18.86 18.56
N ARG A 225 30.02 19.85 17.99
CA ARG A 225 29.42 20.78 17.01
C ARG A 225 29.08 20.06 15.70
N THR A 226 30.01 19.30 15.15
CA THR A 226 29.79 18.57 13.89
C THR A 226 28.68 17.52 13.98
N VAL A 227 28.52 16.87 15.13
CA VAL A 227 27.42 15.93 15.39
C VAL A 227 26.08 16.67 15.36
N ARG A 228 25.96 17.77 16.10
CA ARG A 228 24.74 18.58 16.11
C ARG A 228 24.36 19.12 14.73
N GLU A 229 25.34 19.56 13.95
CA GLU A 229 25.11 20.03 12.57
C GLU A 229 24.58 18.90 11.67
N ARG A 230 25.10 17.67 11.82
CA ARG A 230 24.59 16.51 11.09
C ARG A 230 23.18 16.15 11.50
N ASP A 231 22.89 16.15 12.81
CA ASP A 231 21.55 15.83 13.32
C ASP A 231 20.52 16.85 12.83
N ASN A 232 20.86 18.13 12.84
CA ASN A 232 20.01 19.20 12.29
C ASN A 232 19.79 19.01 10.78
N ALA A 233 20.84 18.78 10.00
CA ALA A 233 20.73 18.57 8.56
C ALA A 233 19.92 17.31 8.22
N GLN A 234 20.00 16.27 9.05
CA GLN A 234 19.16 15.08 8.90
C GLN A 234 17.70 15.38 9.20
N GLY A 235 17.40 16.09 10.29
CA GLY A 235 16.05 16.53 10.63
C GLY A 235 15.41 17.40 9.54
N GLU A 236 16.19 18.32 8.93
CA GLU A 236 15.73 19.12 7.80
C GLU A 236 15.39 18.27 6.57
N ARG A 237 16.21 17.25 6.25
CA ARG A 237 15.93 16.32 5.16
C ARG A 237 14.67 15.50 5.40
N ASP A 238 14.48 15.01 6.62
CA ASP A 238 13.32 14.21 6.99
C ASP A 238 12.04 15.04 6.87
N LEU A 239 12.07 16.30 7.34
CA LEU A 239 10.96 17.25 7.17
C LEU A 239 10.67 17.54 5.70
N ALA A 240 11.70 17.76 4.88
CA ALA A 240 11.53 18.00 3.44
C ALA A 240 10.92 16.78 2.74
N MET A 241 11.33 15.56 3.12
CA MET A 241 10.79 14.33 2.56
C MET A 241 9.32 14.12 2.96
N LEU A 242 8.96 14.42 4.21
CA LEU A 242 7.57 14.40 4.68
C LEU A 242 6.70 15.40 3.92
N ALA A 243 7.18 16.64 3.74
CA ALA A 243 6.46 17.66 2.97
C ALA A 243 6.22 17.21 1.53
N TYR A 244 7.26 16.71 0.84
CA TYR A 244 7.16 16.19 -0.51
C TYR A 244 6.15 15.03 -0.62
N ASN A 245 6.18 14.08 0.32
CA ASN A 245 5.26 12.95 0.32
C ASN A 245 3.80 13.39 0.53
N ASN A 246 3.57 14.35 1.42
CA ASN A 246 2.24 14.93 1.66
C ASN A 246 1.72 15.64 0.40
N GLU A 247 2.54 16.48 -0.23
CA GLU A 247 2.17 17.16 -1.49
C GLU A 247 1.84 16.16 -2.60
N ARG A 248 2.67 15.11 -2.75
CA ARG A 248 2.43 14.04 -3.72
C ARG A 248 1.12 13.32 -3.44
N GLN A 249 0.81 13.02 -2.18
CA GLN A 249 -0.43 12.36 -1.78
C GLN A 249 -1.65 13.24 -2.09
N GLU A 250 -1.60 14.52 -1.74
CA GLU A 250 -2.66 15.48 -2.06
C GLU A 250 -2.84 15.63 -3.57
N SER A 251 -1.75 15.76 -4.34
CA SER A 251 -1.82 15.81 -5.80
C SER A 251 -2.50 14.57 -6.39
N CYS A 252 -2.18 13.37 -5.88
CA CYS A 252 -2.87 12.14 -6.29
C CYS A 252 -4.36 12.18 -5.96
N ARG A 253 -4.73 12.63 -4.74
CA ARG A 253 -6.15 12.78 -4.34
C ARG A 253 -6.91 13.71 -5.28
N TRP A 254 -6.35 14.88 -5.59
CA TRP A 254 -6.94 15.81 -6.56
C TRP A 254 -7.11 15.19 -7.93
N MET A 255 -6.08 14.50 -8.45
CA MET A 255 -6.14 13.83 -9.74
C MET A 255 -7.28 12.79 -9.80
N PHE A 256 -7.44 11.96 -8.76
CA PHE A 256 -8.55 10.99 -8.70
C PHE A 256 -9.92 11.70 -8.62
N SER A 257 -10.04 12.75 -7.81
CA SER A 257 -11.27 13.56 -7.73
C SER A 257 -11.67 14.16 -9.08
N TYR A 258 -10.70 14.71 -9.83
CA TYR A 258 -10.94 15.24 -11.17
C TYR A 258 -11.39 14.15 -12.15
N ARG A 259 -10.75 12.97 -12.13
CA ARG A 259 -11.14 11.84 -12.99
C ARG A 259 -12.56 11.35 -12.71
N ASP A 260 -12.97 11.27 -11.45
CA ASP A 260 -14.33 10.84 -11.11
C ASP A 260 -15.36 11.89 -11.51
N LYS A 261 -15.06 13.19 -11.33
CA LYS A 261 -15.91 14.27 -11.83
C LYS A 261 -16.04 14.25 -13.35
N ASP A 262 -14.93 14.05 -14.06
CA ASP A 262 -14.93 13.95 -15.52
C ASP A 262 -15.78 12.75 -15.98
N ARG A 263 -15.60 11.57 -15.37
CA ARG A 263 -16.44 10.39 -15.64
C ARG A 263 -17.92 10.72 -15.45
N ARG A 264 -18.29 11.40 -14.36
CA ARG A 264 -19.67 11.79 -14.09
C ARG A 264 -20.21 12.79 -15.13
N ILE A 265 -19.40 13.74 -15.58
CA ILE A 265 -19.79 14.67 -16.65
C ILE A 265 -20.04 13.91 -17.94
N GLN A 266 -19.18 12.97 -18.31
CA GLN A 266 -19.35 12.13 -19.50
C GLN A 266 -20.63 11.28 -19.43
N GLU A 267 -20.93 10.70 -18.27
CA GLU A 267 -22.20 10.00 -18.04
C GLU A 267 -23.41 10.92 -18.22
N LEU A 268 -23.40 12.11 -17.62
CA LEU A 268 -24.49 13.07 -17.76
C LEU A 268 -24.68 13.53 -19.20
N LEU A 269 -23.61 13.69 -19.97
CA LEU A 269 -23.70 13.99 -21.41
C LEU A 269 -24.37 12.86 -22.18
N ARG A 270 -24.02 11.60 -21.89
CA ARG A 270 -24.67 10.42 -22.49
C ARG A 270 -26.14 10.33 -22.10
N GLU A 271 -26.47 10.53 -20.82
CA GLU A 271 -27.84 10.55 -20.33
C GLU A 271 -28.67 11.67 -20.99
N LYS A 272 -28.09 12.87 -21.13
CA LYS A 272 -28.73 14.01 -21.82
C LYS A 272 -29.03 13.66 -23.27
N PHE A 273 -28.07 13.07 -23.97
CA PHE A 273 -28.26 12.64 -25.36
C PHE A 273 -29.34 11.56 -25.48
N ALA A 274 -29.33 10.56 -24.61
CA ALA A 274 -30.35 9.53 -24.56
C ALA A 274 -31.75 10.10 -24.27
N LYS A 275 -31.87 11.05 -23.33
CA LYS A 275 -33.12 11.76 -23.04
C LYS A 275 -33.64 12.54 -24.26
N GLN A 276 -32.74 13.17 -25.02
CA GLN A 276 -33.11 13.91 -26.22
C GLN A 276 -33.63 12.97 -27.32
N LEU A 277 -33.00 11.81 -27.52
CA LEU A 277 -33.49 10.79 -28.45
C LEU A 277 -34.86 10.24 -28.03
N LEU A 278 -35.06 9.99 -26.73
CA LEU A 278 -36.36 9.56 -26.21
C LEU A 278 -37.44 10.62 -26.42
N TYR A 279 -37.11 11.89 -26.19
CA TYR A 279 -38.04 13.00 -26.45
C TYR A 279 -38.44 13.03 -27.92
N GLN A 280 -37.46 13.02 -28.85
CA GLN A 280 -37.74 12.98 -30.30
C GLN A 280 -38.61 11.79 -30.69
N ARG A 281 -38.31 10.59 -30.18
CA ARG A 281 -39.10 9.38 -30.44
C ARG A 281 -40.52 9.53 -29.94
N ASN A 282 -40.73 10.10 -28.76
CA ASN A 282 -42.04 10.32 -28.18
C ASN A 282 -42.82 11.39 -28.98
N THR A 283 -42.18 12.49 -29.40
CA THR A 283 -42.80 13.49 -30.26
C THR A 283 -43.24 12.88 -31.60
N ASN A 284 -42.38 12.06 -32.23
CA ASN A 284 -42.69 11.37 -33.48
C ASN A 284 -43.87 10.39 -33.31
N ARG A 285 -43.90 9.62 -32.21
CA ARG A 285 -45.02 8.72 -31.87
C ARG A 285 -46.32 9.49 -31.66
N LEU A 286 -46.28 10.60 -30.93
CA LEU A 286 -47.46 11.46 -30.73
C LEU A 286 -47.97 12.01 -32.07
N GLN A 287 -47.08 12.51 -32.94
CA GLN A 287 -47.46 12.98 -34.28
C GLN A 287 -48.06 11.88 -35.15
N GLN A 288 -47.49 10.66 -35.13
CA GLN A 288 -48.06 9.51 -35.83
C GLN A 288 -49.44 9.13 -35.29
N ASN A 289 -49.61 9.07 -33.98
CA ASN A 289 -50.90 8.80 -33.34
C ASN A 289 -51.93 9.89 -33.70
N THR A 290 -51.55 11.16 -33.71
CA THR A 290 -52.44 12.26 -34.15
C THR A 290 -52.84 12.11 -35.62
N ARG A 291 -51.90 11.77 -36.51
CA ARG A 291 -52.21 11.52 -37.93
C ARG A 291 -53.14 10.32 -38.11
N GLN A 292 -52.92 9.24 -37.36
CA GLN A 292 -53.78 8.05 -37.38
C GLN A 292 -55.20 8.36 -36.88
N LEU A 293 -55.32 9.17 -35.82
CA LEU A 293 -56.62 9.63 -35.33
C LEU A 293 -57.32 10.52 -36.37
N GLN A 294 -56.60 11.42 -37.05
CA GLN A 294 -57.15 12.24 -38.14
C GLN A 294 -57.64 11.38 -39.33
N THR A 295 -56.88 10.36 -39.73
CA THR A 295 -57.33 9.41 -40.78
C THR A 295 -58.53 8.58 -40.34
N ASN A 296 -58.60 8.19 -39.06
CA ASN A 296 -59.75 7.45 -38.53
C ASN A 296 -61.01 8.33 -38.46
N VAL A 297 -60.87 9.63 -38.13
CA VAL A 297 -61.98 10.59 -38.16
C VAL A 297 -62.45 10.85 -39.60
N GLN A 298 -61.54 10.93 -40.58
CA GLN A 298 -61.91 11.05 -42.00
C GLN A 298 -62.63 9.80 -42.52
N ASN A 299 -62.23 8.60 -42.08
CA ASN A 299 -62.87 7.33 -42.45
C ASN A 299 -64.20 7.08 -41.74
N GLN A 300 -64.58 7.88 -40.74
CA GLN A 300 -65.87 7.81 -40.05
C GLN A 300 -66.94 8.79 -40.60
N ASN A 301 -66.62 9.61 -41.60
CA ASN A 301 -67.59 10.49 -42.27
C ASN A 301 -68.43 9.77 -43.35
N ASN A 302 -68.97 8.58 -43.03
CA ASN A 302 -70.04 7.99 -43.83
C ASN A 302 -71.12 7.37 -42.90
N PRO A 303 -72.06 8.16 -42.35
CA PRO A 303 -73.17 7.62 -41.58
C PRO A 303 -74.45 7.64 -42.43
N LEU A 304 -75.10 6.49 -42.65
CA LEU A 304 -76.56 6.38 -42.89
C LEU A 304 -77.09 4.93 -43.00
N GLY A 305 -76.26 3.87 -43.02
CA GLY A 305 -76.73 2.52 -43.35
C GLY A 305 -77.43 1.69 -42.26
N ASN A 306 -77.24 1.95 -40.96
CA ASN A 306 -77.55 0.94 -39.92
C ASN A 306 -78.53 1.39 -38.81
N MET A 307 -79.30 2.46 -39.01
CA MET A 307 -80.28 2.93 -37.99
C MET A 307 -81.68 2.34 -38.16
N ALA A 308 -82.06 1.93 -39.37
CA ALA A 308 -83.40 1.35 -39.65
C ALA A 308 -83.57 -0.04 -39.01
N ASP A 309 -82.59 -0.93 -39.15
CA ASP A 309 -82.68 -2.30 -38.60
C ASP A 309 -82.70 -2.34 -37.07
N ALA A 310 -81.98 -1.43 -36.41
CA ALA A 310 -82.01 -1.28 -34.96
C ALA A 310 -83.39 -0.78 -34.46
N ARG A 311 -84.09 0.03 -35.25
CA ARG A 311 -85.43 0.54 -34.94
C ARG A 311 -86.52 -0.51 -35.15
N ARG A 312 -86.37 -1.41 -36.12
CA ARG A 312 -87.29 -2.53 -36.39
C ARG A 312 -87.25 -3.64 -35.34
N LEU A 313 -86.08 -3.84 -34.72
CA LEU A 313 -85.79 -4.96 -33.82
C LEU A 313 -86.82 -5.19 -32.70
N PRO A 314 -87.33 -4.16 -31.99
CA PRO A 314 -88.32 -4.35 -30.93
C PRO A 314 -89.65 -4.92 -31.43
N VAL A 315 -90.09 -4.49 -32.61
CA VAL A 315 -91.35 -4.96 -33.22
C VAL A 315 -91.18 -6.38 -33.79
N LEU A 316 -90.02 -6.67 -34.40
CA LEU A 316 -89.69 -8.04 -34.86
C LEU A 316 -89.65 -9.04 -33.70
N ASN A 317 -89.06 -8.67 -32.55
CA ASN A 317 -89.05 -9.51 -31.35
C ASN A 317 -90.47 -9.78 -30.79
N LEU A 318 -91.41 -8.86 -30.99
CA LEU A 318 -92.80 -9.01 -30.55
C LEU A 318 -93.57 -10.05 -31.40
N ILE A 319 -93.34 -10.06 -32.72
CA ILE A 319 -94.07 -10.93 -33.67
C ILE A 319 -93.39 -12.29 -33.90
N ALA A 320 -92.07 -12.39 -33.74
CA ALA A 320 -91.31 -13.61 -34.05
C ALA A 320 -91.83 -14.88 -33.34
N PRO A 321 -92.20 -14.87 -32.04
CA PRO A 321 -92.74 -16.06 -31.37
C PRO A 321 -94.09 -16.53 -31.93
N ILE A 322 -94.89 -15.60 -32.48
CA ILE A 322 -96.21 -15.89 -33.05
C ILE A 322 -96.07 -16.41 -34.47
N LEU A 323 -95.18 -15.82 -35.27
CA LEU A 323 -94.83 -16.34 -36.59
C LEU A 323 -94.26 -17.76 -36.51
N ALA A 324 -93.39 -18.05 -35.54
CA ALA A 324 -92.83 -19.38 -35.33
C ALA A 324 -93.88 -20.46 -34.97
N LYS A 325 -95.06 -20.09 -34.48
CA LYS A 325 -96.17 -21.04 -34.24
C LYS A 325 -96.90 -21.43 -35.51
N ASN A 326 -96.82 -20.61 -36.56
CA ASN A 326 -97.39 -20.95 -37.86
C ASN A 326 -96.41 -21.88 -38.59
N LYS A 327 -96.93 -22.98 -39.16
CA LYS A 327 -96.12 -23.85 -40.01
C LYS A 327 -95.75 -23.10 -41.30
N PRO A 328 -94.52 -23.24 -41.81
CA PRO A 328 -94.15 -22.65 -43.10
C PRO A 328 -95.07 -23.12 -44.23
N TYR A 329 -95.38 -22.24 -45.18
CA TYR A 329 -96.28 -22.58 -46.29
C TYR A 329 -95.62 -23.54 -47.27
N THR A 330 -96.18 -24.75 -47.42
CA THR A 330 -95.72 -25.78 -48.37
C THR A 330 -96.76 -26.14 -49.44
N GLY A 331 -97.85 -25.35 -49.54
CA GLY A 331 -98.96 -25.61 -50.47
C GLY A 331 -100.04 -26.55 -49.95
N GLN A 332 -100.23 -26.66 -48.62
CA GLN A 332 -101.23 -27.55 -48.00
C GLN A 332 -102.65 -26.97 -47.96
N GLU A 333 -102.80 -25.66 -48.12
CA GLU A 333 -104.09 -24.96 -48.13
C GLU A 333 -104.04 -23.82 -49.16
N PRO A 334 -105.20 -23.27 -49.59
CA PRO A 334 -105.23 -22.16 -50.53
C PRO A 334 -104.36 -20.98 -50.08
N PRO A 335 -103.59 -20.35 -50.97
CA PRO A 335 -102.69 -19.24 -50.64
C PRO A 335 -103.34 -18.08 -49.88
N ASP A 336 -104.60 -17.80 -50.20
CA ASP A 336 -105.37 -16.72 -49.59
C ASP A 336 -105.65 -17.01 -48.12
N ASP A 337 -106.13 -18.22 -47.82
CA ASP A 337 -106.43 -18.67 -46.46
C ASP A 337 -105.18 -18.66 -45.58
N TYR A 338 -104.04 -19.13 -46.11
CA TYR A 338 -102.77 -19.11 -45.39
C TYR A 338 -102.31 -17.68 -45.09
N LEU A 339 -102.28 -16.80 -46.09
CA LEU A 339 -101.84 -15.42 -45.93
C LEU A 339 -102.78 -14.62 -45.02
N ASP A 340 -104.11 -14.81 -45.13
CA ASP A 340 -105.05 -14.15 -44.24
C ASP A 340 -104.86 -14.61 -42.79
N ARG A 341 -104.67 -15.92 -42.55
CA ARG A 341 -104.33 -16.42 -41.20
C ARG A 341 -103.03 -15.81 -40.68
N LEU A 342 -102.01 -15.71 -41.52
CA LEU A 342 -100.71 -15.14 -41.14
C LEU A 342 -100.83 -13.65 -40.80
N ILE A 343 -101.50 -12.86 -41.65
CA ILE A 343 -101.79 -11.44 -41.43
C ILE A 343 -102.58 -11.25 -40.14
N GLN A 344 -103.61 -12.06 -39.91
CA GLN A 344 -104.42 -11.99 -38.70
C GLN A 344 -103.60 -12.33 -37.44
N SER A 345 -102.70 -13.30 -37.50
CA SER A 345 -101.89 -13.70 -36.35
C SER A 345 -100.98 -12.59 -35.82
N ILE A 346 -100.57 -11.63 -36.67
CA ILE A 346 -99.73 -10.49 -36.28
C ILE A 346 -100.49 -9.15 -36.26
N SER A 347 -101.81 -9.16 -36.43
CA SER A 347 -102.66 -7.95 -36.44
C SER A 347 -102.53 -7.12 -35.16
N PHE A 348 -102.27 -7.76 -34.01
CA PHE A 348 -102.05 -7.07 -32.74
C PHE A 348 -100.81 -6.15 -32.77
N ALA A 349 -99.82 -6.43 -33.62
CA ALA A 349 -98.61 -5.62 -33.78
C ALA A 349 -98.75 -4.50 -34.84
N GLN A 350 -99.88 -4.43 -35.55
CA GLN A 350 -100.12 -3.46 -36.62
C GLN A 350 -100.01 -2.00 -36.14
N GLY A 351 -100.46 -1.73 -34.91
CA GLY A 351 -100.32 -0.40 -34.28
C GLY A 351 -98.86 0.00 -34.09
N HIS A 352 -98.01 -0.94 -33.65
CA HIS A 352 -96.57 -0.68 -33.46
C HIS A 352 -95.83 -0.48 -34.79
N MET A 353 -96.17 -1.27 -35.83
CA MET A 353 -95.60 -1.11 -37.16
C MET A 353 -95.97 0.24 -37.79
N THR A 354 -97.23 0.65 -37.69
CA THR A 354 -97.71 1.93 -38.23
C THR A 354 -97.10 3.14 -37.51
N VAL A 355 -96.94 3.08 -36.18
CA VAL A 355 -96.29 4.16 -35.42
C VAL A 355 -94.82 4.30 -35.83
N LEU A 356 -94.11 3.20 -36.06
CA LEU A 356 -92.71 3.26 -36.48
C LEU A 356 -92.57 3.80 -37.91
N GLU A 357 -93.43 3.37 -38.83
CA GLU A 357 -93.45 3.85 -40.22
C GLU A 357 -93.83 5.34 -40.31
N ASN A 358 -94.77 5.82 -39.49
CA ASN A 358 -95.11 7.24 -39.41
C ASN A 358 -93.98 8.08 -38.80
N ALA A 359 -93.21 7.50 -37.87
CA ALA A 359 -92.06 8.17 -37.28
C ALA A 359 -90.86 8.22 -38.24
N ASN A 360 -90.67 7.17 -39.06
CA ASN A 360 -89.60 7.06 -40.04
C ASN A 360 -90.08 6.26 -41.27
N ALA A 361 -90.22 6.95 -42.40
CA ALA A 361 -90.64 6.33 -43.65
C ALA A 361 -89.65 5.25 -44.09
N GLY A 362 -90.17 4.06 -44.42
CA GLY A 362 -89.40 2.88 -44.85
C GLY A 362 -89.01 1.90 -43.74
N ASP A 363 -89.38 2.12 -42.47
CA ASP A 363 -89.07 1.20 -41.37
C ASP A 363 -89.99 -0.04 -41.35
N PHE A 364 -91.28 0.07 -41.70
CA PHE A 364 -92.24 -1.04 -41.88
C PHE A 364 -93.17 -0.80 -43.08
N ASP A 365 -92.58 -0.40 -44.20
CA ASP A 365 -93.29 -0.29 -45.47
C ASP A 365 -93.75 -1.67 -45.99
N ASP A 366 -94.43 -1.68 -47.14
CA ASP A 366 -94.94 -2.93 -47.71
C ASP A 366 -93.83 -3.89 -48.15
N ALA A 367 -92.61 -3.39 -48.43
CA ALA A 367 -91.47 -4.23 -48.78
C ALA A 367 -90.98 -5.02 -47.57
N VAL A 368 -90.84 -4.37 -46.41
CA VAL A 368 -90.47 -5.02 -45.15
C VAL A 368 -91.53 -6.03 -44.73
N LYS A 369 -92.82 -5.68 -44.82
CA LYS A 369 -93.92 -6.62 -44.53
C LYS A 369 -93.91 -7.82 -45.47
N CYS A 370 -93.67 -7.56 -46.76
CA CYS A 370 -93.55 -8.62 -47.76
C CYS A 370 -92.40 -9.58 -47.43
N ASP A 371 -91.24 -9.08 -46.99
CA ASP A 371 -90.09 -9.91 -46.65
C ASP A 371 -90.32 -10.74 -45.37
N ILE A 372 -91.06 -10.21 -44.39
CA ILE A 372 -91.51 -10.98 -43.22
C ILE A 372 -92.39 -12.16 -43.65
N TYR A 373 -93.30 -11.95 -44.61
CA TYR A 373 -94.15 -13.03 -45.13
C TYR A 373 -93.40 -14.00 -46.03
N LYS A 374 -92.45 -13.54 -46.86
CA LYS A 374 -91.56 -14.42 -47.63
C LYS A 374 -90.77 -15.36 -46.72
N ALA A 375 -90.33 -14.88 -45.57
CA ALA A 375 -89.62 -15.71 -44.58
C ALA A 375 -90.49 -16.84 -43.99
N GLN A 376 -91.81 -16.80 -44.16
CA GLN A 376 -92.74 -17.87 -43.76
C GLN A 376 -93.06 -18.86 -44.88
N MET A 377 -92.48 -18.69 -46.08
CA MET A 377 -92.59 -19.67 -47.16
C MET A 377 -91.70 -20.87 -46.87
N GLY A 378 -92.11 -22.05 -47.35
CA GLY A 378 -91.44 -23.31 -47.09
C GLY A 378 -91.47 -24.25 -48.30
N GLY A 379 -90.59 -25.24 -48.31
CA GLY A 379 -90.56 -26.27 -49.36
C GLY A 379 -90.38 -25.68 -50.76
N LYS A 380 -91.26 -26.07 -51.69
CA LYS A 380 -91.21 -25.67 -53.12
C LYS A 380 -91.55 -24.19 -53.41
N TYR A 381 -92.04 -23.46 -52.41
CA TYR A 381 -92.26 -22.00 -52.50
C TYR A 381 -91.02 -21.19 -52.11
N LEU A 382 -89.89 -21.87 -51.87
CA LEU A 382 -88.58 -21.25 -51.67
C LEU A 382 -87.59 -21.63 -52.79
N PRO A 383 -86.76 -20.68 -53.26
CA PRO A 383 -86.77 -19.27 -52.90
C PRO A 383 -87.94 -18.52 -53.56
N VAL A 384 -88.55 -17.57 -52.84
CA VAL A 384 -89.49 -16.63 -53.45
C VAL A 384 -88.69 -15.70 -54.37
N PRO A 385 -89.00 -15.62 -55.68
CA PRO A 385 -88.26 -14.76 -56.59
C PRO A 385 -88.48 -13.28 -56.26
N ALA A 386 -87.55 -12.41 -56.66
CA ALA A 386 -87.70 -10.96 -56.47
C ALA A 386 -88.79 -10.36 -57.38
N GLN A 387 -89.09 -11.02 -58.50
CA GLN A 387 -90.07 -10.63 -59.51
C GLN A 387 -91.01 -11.79 -59.80
N ASP A 388 -92.29 -11.50 -60.06
CA ASP A 388 -93.31 -12.50 -60.36
C ASP A 388 -93.20 -12.95 -61.83
N PRO A 389 -92.71 -14.16 -62.10
CA PRO A 389 -92.55 -14.66 -63.47
C PRO A 389 -93.88 -14.92 -64.17
N TYR A 390 -95.00 -14.93 -63.43
CA TYR A 390 -96.32 -15.22 -63.95
C TYR A 390 -97.17 -13.96 -64.17
N ASN A 391 -96.67 -12.81 -63.74
CA ASN A 391 -97.36 -11.52 -63.81
C ASN A 391 -96.42 -10.41 -64.31
N GLY A 392 -95.95 -10.55 -65.56
CA GLY A 392 -95.19 -9.49 -66.25
C GLY A 392 -93.88 -9.07 -65.58
N ASN A 393 -93.26 -9.94 -64.77
CA ASN A 393 -92.06 -9.65 -63.97
C ASN A 393 -92.25 -8.48 -62.98
N ALA A 394 -93.47 -8.27 -62.48
CA ALA A 394 -93.71 -7.28 -61.42
C ALA A 394 -92.92 -7.62 -60.16
N ASN A 395 -92.38 -6.61 -59.46
CA ASN A 395 -91.62 -6.83 -58.22
C ASN A 395 -92.52 -7.44 -57.13
N ILE A 396 -92.07 -8.50 -56.47
CA ILE A 396 -92.73 -9.10 -55.31
C ILE A 396 -92.25 -8.36 -54.05
N ASN A 397 -92.72 -7.13 -53.87
CA ASN A 397 -92.31 -6.24 -52.77
C ASN A 397 -93.49 -5.69 -51.97
N THR A 398 -94.68 -6.26 -52.12
CA THR A 398 -95.85 -5.97 -51.28
C THR A 398 -96.59 -7.27 -50.94
N PRO A 399 -97.30 -7.35 -49.82
CA PRO A 399 -98.12 -8.53 -49.48
C PRO A 399 -99.13 -8.90 -50.58
N ALA A 400 -99.65 -7.92 -51.32
CA ALA A 400 -100.56 -8.14 -52.43
C ALA A 400 -99.88 -8.81 -53.64
N THR A 401 -98.68 -8.34 -54.00
CA THR A 401 -97.88 -8.96 -55.08
C THR A 401 -97.39 -10.36 -54.70
N LEU A 402 -97.06 -10.59 -53.42
CA LEU A 402 -96.74 -11.92 -52.90
C LEU A 402 -97.95 -12.86 -52.98
N ARG A 403 -99.13 -12.39 -52.60
CA ARG A 403 -100.38 -13.14 -52.72
C ARG A 403 -100.68 -13.51 -54.17
N ALA A 404 -100.53 -12.58 -55.11
CA ALA A 404 -100.74 -12.83 -56.53
C ALA A 404 -99.79 -13.93 -57.05
N TRP A 405 -98.50 -13.82 -56.73
CA TRP A 405 -97.52 -14.83 -57.08
C TRP A 405 -97.85 -16.19 -56.46
N MET A 406 -98.19 -16.25 -55.17
CA MET A 406 -98.55 -17.51 -54.51
C MET A 406 -99.78 -18.16 -55.16
N ARG A 407 -100.80 -17.38 -55.55
CA ARG A 407 -101.97 -17.89 -56.30
C ARG A 407 -101.56 -18.50 -57.63
N SER A 408 -100.77 -17.77 -58.42
CA SER A 408 -100.31 -18.24 -59.73
C SER A 408 -99.40 -19.47 -59.62
N HIS A 409 -98.54 -19.53 -58.60
CA HIS A 409 -97.68 -20.68 -58.33
C HIS A 409 -98.50 -21.89 -57.85
N TYR A 410 -99.45 -21.69 -56.94
CA TYR A 410 -100.32 -22.74 -56.42
C TYR A 410 -101.23 -23.35 -57.49
N GLN A 411 -101.84 -22.53 -58.35
CA GLN A 411 -102.67 -23.02 -59.46
C GLN A 411 -101.90 -23.87 -60.46
N ARG A 412 -100.62 -23.56 -60.71
CA ARG A 412 -99.77 -24.36 -61.62
C ARG A 412 -99.28 -25.66 -61.01
N GLU A 413 -99.32 -25.77 -59.69
CA GLU A 413 -98.88 -26.95 -58.95
C GLU A 413 -100.01 -27.89 -58.54
N THR A 414 -101.27 -27.43 -58.60
CA THR A 414 -102.47 -28.20 -58.24
C THR A 414 -103.30 -28.65 -59.46
N VAL A 415 -102.86 -28.32 -60.67
CA VAL A 415 -103.45 -28.74 -61.96
C VAL A 415 -102.56 -29.73 -62.68
#